data_AF-A0A3F3PJD2-F1
#
_entry.id   AF-A0A3F3PJD2-F1
#
_cell.length_a   1.000
_cell.length_b   1.000
_cell.length_c   1.000
_cell.angle_alpha   90.00
_cell.angle_beta   90.00
_cell.angle_gamma   90.00
#
_symmetry.space_group_name_H-M   'P 1'
#
loop_
_entity.id
_entity.type
_entity.pdbx_description
1 polymer ?
#
loop_
_entity_poly.entity_id
_entity_poly.type
_entity_poly.pdbx_seq_one_letter_code
_entity_poly.pdbx_strand_id
1 'polypeptide(L)'
;MAKTLEEFAQLEPLWDKAIQHPAEISPDEKHQLMQWPPLEEMQANSAKYLGMSLENLLQKAATDRQSLTYAECRLIRDHFRITPTLDKGDRFAWPQMRPDLYDKLKQAQEAALSPIELQAVQAVNEVFPQKQYDDLEARHEKRKQQPFPDLQDWVRRIVVREDDKSWGYVFYHQKEMARLDEFRALFAEVLEMSFGFQGYEEIHDHKFAQFVPFEADESNISHLQQDFRDRRERGDLKPGVLKNVFFLLTDEARSACGTYGPDMYYGWIWAIDPDWPLSGPDEDGYDGRLKISITQIFYRFYEFMSDGFSLKEIWQDFHYVNANKLYPSSWREPTSWAITRLEKSKWPYI
;
A
#
# COMPACT_ATOMS: atom_id res chain seq x y z
N MET A 1 -20.25 13.57 -2.90
CA MET A 1 -19.17 13.94 -1.96
C MET A 1 -18.02 14.54 -2.73
N ALA A 2 -17.36 15.56 -2.18
CA ALA A 2 -16.20 16.20 -2.82
C ALA A 2 -15.05 15.21 -3.04
N LYS A 3 -14.46 15.27 -4.23
CA LYS A 3 -13.31 14.51 -4.72
C LYS A 3 -12.08 15.41 -4.94
N THR A 4 -12.28 16.72 -5.06
CA THR A 4 -11.19 17.70 -5.19
C THR A 4 -11.26 18.77 -4.10
N LEU A 5 -10.17 19.53 -3.93
CA LEU A 5 -10.12 20.68 -3.02
C LEU A 5 -11.11 21.78 -3.44
N GLU A 6 -11.34 21.96 -4.74
CA GLU A 6 -12.29 22.93 -5.29
C GLU A 6 -13.73 22.52 -5.00
N GLU A 7 -14.07 21.25 -5.23
CA GLU A 7 -15.40 20.71 -4.87
C GLU A 7 -15.65 20.80 -3.36
N PHE A 8 -14.59 20.64 -2.55
CA PHE A 8 -14.67 20.80 -1.10
C PHE A 8 -14.93 22.25 -0.70
N ALA A 9 -14.21 23.21 -1.30
CA ALA A 9 -14.43 24.64 -1.04
C ALA A 9 -15.82 25.12 -1.48
N GLN A 10 -16.41 24.52 -2.51
CA GLN A 10 -17.78 24.83 -2.95
C GLN A 10 -18.87 24.45 -1.93
N LEU A 11 -18.54 23.69 -0.89
CA LEU A 11 -19.47 23.36 0.20
C LEU A 11 -19.63 24.49 1.23
N GLU A 12 -18.82 25.54 1.16
CA GLU A 12 -18.84 26.63 2.14
C GLU A 12 -20.23 27.27 2.37
N PRO A 13 -21.07 27.52 1.35
CA PRO A 13 -22.42 28.03 1.57
C PRO A 13 -23.31 27.08 2.38
N LEU A 14 -23.11 25.77 2.24
CA LEU A 14 -23.80 24.77 3.06
C LEU A 14 -23.32 24.83 4.52
N TRP A 15 -22.05 25.15 4.75
CA TRP A 15 -21.50 25.33 6.09
C TRP A 15 -22.09 26.57 6.76
N ASP A 16 -22.23 27.68 6.02
CA ASP A 16 -22.92 28.89 6.50
C ASP A 16 -24.37 28.60 6.88
N LYS A 17 -25.09 27.84 6.02
CA LYS A 17 -26.46 27.40 6.32
C LYS A 17 -26.52 26.59 7.62
N ALA A 18 -25.60 25.65 7.82
CA ALA A 18 -25.59 24.81 9.03
C ALA A 18 -25.32 25.61 10.31
N ILE A 19 -24.45 26.62 10.23
CA ILE A 19 -24.14 27.51 11.36
C ILE A 19 -25.33 28.42 11.70
N GLN A 20 -25.97 29.01 10.69
CA GLN A 20 -27.03 30.02 10.88
C GLN A 20 -28.40 29.39 11.14
N HIS A 21 -28.69 28.27 10.47
CA HIS A 21 -30.00 27.61 10.42
C HIS A 21 -29.87 26.08 10.56
N PRO A 22 -29.33 25.56 11.68
CA PRO A 22 -29.05 24.13 11.84
C PRO A 22 -30.30 23.25 11.70
N ALA A 23 -31.47 23.74 12.11
CA ALA A 23 -32.74 23.01 12.00
C ALA A 23 -33.26 22.86 10.55
N GLU A 24 -32.71 23.63 9.60
CA GLU A 24 -33.05 23.58 8.18
C GLU A 24 -32.13 22.65 7.36
N ILE A 25 -31.16 22.02 8.02
CA ILE A 25 -30.28 21.04 7.39
C ILE A 25 -31.04 19.74 7.17
N SER A 26 -31.23 19.38 5.91
CA SER A 26 -31.83 18.10 5.53
C SER A 26 -30.87 16.93 5.81
N PRO A 27 -31.37 15.69 5.88
CA PRO A 27 -30.51 14.51 6.04
C PRO A 27 -29.41 14.41 4.98
N ASP A 28 -29.73 14.65 3.70
CA ASP A 28 -28.75 14.58 2.60
C ASP A 28 -27.67 15.66 2.73
N GLU A 29 -28.08 16.88 3.10
CA GLU A 29 -27.15 17.98 3.40
C GLU A 29 -26.24 17.66 4.58
N LYS A 30 -26.75 17.01 5.64
CA LYS A 30 -25.93 16.53 6.76
C LYS A 30 -24.88 15.55 6.28
N HIS A 31 -25.25 14.57 5.44
CA HIS A 31 -24.29 13.59 4.92
C HIS A 31 -23.24 14.25 4.02
N GLN A 32 -23.61 15.24 3.21
CA GLN A 32 -22.68 16.01 2.40
C GLN A 32 -21.70 16.84 3.25
N LEU A 33 -22.21 17.54 4.26
CA LEU A 33 -21.45 18.35 5.23
C LEU A 33 -20.47 17.51 6.06
N MET A 34 -20.95 16.40 6.61
CA MET A 34 -20.15 15.46 7.41
C MET A 34 -19.25 14.58 6.54
N GLN A 35 -19.43 14.64 5.22
CA GLN A 35 -18.86 13.71 4.25
C GLN A 35 -19.11 12.24 4.63
N TRP A 36 -20.28 11.95 5.21
CA TRP A 36 -20.69 10.58 5.50
C TRP A 36 -21.16 9.88 4.23
N PRO A 37 -20.97 8.55 4.11
CA PRO A 37 -21.63 7.79 3.07
C PRO A 37 -23.15 7.80 3.27
N PRO A 38 -23.95 7.33 2.29
CA PRO A 38 -25.39 7.18 2.47
C PRO A 38 -25.73 6.36 3.73
N LEU A 39 -26.88 6.64 4.35
CA LEU A 39 -27.26 6.00 5.62
C LEU A 39 -27.24 4.47 5.54
N GLU A 40 -27.72 3.91 4.43
CA GLU A 40 -27.72 2.46 4.17
C GLU A 40 -26.30 1.88 4.20
N GLU A 41 -25.31 2.60 3.65
CA GLU A 41 -23.91 2.18 3.65
C GLU A 41 -23.30 2.28 5.05
N MET A 42 -23.60 3.35 5.81
CA MET A 42 -23.16 3.47 7.21
C MET A 42 -23.69 2.30 8.06
N GLN A 43 -24.97 1.96 7.90
CA GLN A 43 -25.62 0.84 8.57
C GLN A 43 -25.01 -0.50 8.14
N ALA A 44 -24.79 -0.70 6.84
CA ALA A 44 -24.16 -1.90 6.30
C ALA A 44 -22.73 -2.07 6.83
N ASN A 45 -21.94 -1.00 6.88
CA ASN A 45 -20.57 -1.04 7.40
C ASN A 45 -20.55 -1.36 8.90
N SER A 46 -21.39 -0.71 9.70
CA SER A 46 -21.50 -1.01 11.12
C SER A 46 -21.89 -2.47 11.36
N ALA A 47 -22.92 -2.97 10.67
CA ALA A 47 -23.38 -4.35 10.82
C ALA A 47 -22.32 -5.36 10.38
N LYS A 48 -21.69 -5.14 9.22
CA LYS A 48 -20.71 -6.06 8.63
C LYS A 48 -19.41 -6.15 9.43
N TYR A 49 -18.88 -5.01 9.88
CA TYR A 49 -17.53 -4.96 10.47
C TYR A 49 -17.53 -4.96 11.99
N LEU A 50 -18.63 -4.55 12.64
CA LEU A 50 -18.74 -4.50 14.10
C LEU A 50 -19.81 -5.44 14.66
N GLY A 51 -20.65 -6.03 13.82
CA GLY A 51 -21.74 -6.90 14.26
C GLY A 51 -22.84 -6.16 15.03
N MET A 52 -22.95 -4.83 14.88
CA MET A 52 -23.94 -4.01 15.58
C MET A 52 -24.57 -2.92 14.69
N SER A 53 -25.77 -2.46 15.05
CA SER A 53 -26.44 -1.37 14.35
C SER A 53 -25.71 -0.03 14.57
N LEU A 54 -25.85 0.88 13.60
CA LEU A 54 -25.30 2.24 13.67
C LEU A 54 -25.83 3.00 14.90
N GLU A 55 -27.11 2.85 15.21
CA GLU A 55 -27.75 3.49 16.38
C GLU A 55 -27.13 3.00 17.68
N ASN A 56 -26.94 1.68 17.84
CA ASN A 56 -26.31 1.12 19.04
C ASN A 56 -24.86 1.56 19.17
N LEU A 57 -24.12 1.67 18.06
CA LEU A 57 -22.75 2.18 18.04
C LEU A 57 -22.68 3.63 18.54
N LEU A 58 -23.53 4.52 18.00
CA LEU A 58 -23.60 5.93 18.41
C LEU A 58 -24.05 6.07 19.87
N GLN A 59 -25.08 5.32 20.28
CA GLN A 59 -25.57 5.33 21.65
C GLN A 59 -24.49 4.86 22.63
N LYS A 60 -23.82 3.73 22.32
CA LYS A 60 -22.70 3.20 23.12
C LYS A 60 -21.59 4.26 23.25
N ALA A 61 -21.19 4.87 22.14
CA ALA A 61 -20.15 5.89 22.16
C ALA A 61 -20.52 7.11 23.01
N ALA A 62 -21.78 7.55 22.95
CA ALA A 62 -22.25 8.69 23.72
C ALA A 62 -22.35 8.39 25.23
N THR A 63 -22.85 7.21 25.63
CA THR A 63 -23.14 6.92 27.05
C THR A 63 -22.07 6.13 27.77
N ASP A 64 -21.26 5.35 27.06
CA ASP A 64 -20.25 4.46 27.64
C ASP A 64 -18.97 4.44 26.79
N ARG A 65 -18.33 5.61 26.72
CA ARG A 65 -17.12 5.81 25.90
C ARG A 65 -15.97 4.86 26.24
N GLN A 66 -15.90 4.37 27.48
CA GLN A 66 -14.81 3.51 27.93
C GLN A 66 -14.95 2.07 27.45
N SER A 67 -16.18 1.60 27.17
CA SER A 67 -16.39 0.25 26.61
C SER A 67 -16.20 0.15 25.09
N LEU A 68 -15.90 1.28 24.42
CA LEU A 68 -15.57 1.28 23.01
C LEU A 68 -14.27 0.50 22.75
N THR A 69 -14.29 -0.28 21.68
CA THR A 69 -13.13 -0.94 21.08
C THR A 69 -12.44 -0.02 20.07
N TYR A 70 -11.20 -0.33 19.71
CA TYR A 70 -10.49 0.41 18.66
C TYR A 70 -11.26 0.44 17.34
N ALA A 71 -11.83 -0.69 16.91
CA ALA A 71 -12.60 -0.77 15.67
C ALA A 71 -13.85 0.12 15.70
N GLU A 72 -14.61 0.11 16.80
CA GLU A 72 -15.79 0.99 16.96
C GLU A 72 -15.39 2.48 16.90
N CYS A 73 -14.34 2.87 17.64
CA CYS A 73 -13.79 4.22 17.58
C CYS A 73 -13.31 4.60 16.17
N ARG A 74 -12.65 3.66 15.47
CA ARG A 74 -12.13 3.85 14.11
C ARG A 74 -13.24 4.11 13.11
N LEU A 75 -14.34 3.37 13.17
CA LEU A 75 -15.45 3.57 12.23
C LEU A 75 -16.09 4.95 12.39
N ILE A 76 -16.33 5.40 13.61
CA ILE A 76 -16.90 6.74 13.88
C ILE A 76 -15.93 7.84 13.44
N ARG A 77 -14.64 7.71 13.81
CA ARG A 77 -13.62 8.71 13.49
C ARG A 77 -13.34 8.80 11.99
N ASP A 78 -13.38 7.68 11.28
CA ASP A 78 -13.22 7.64 9.82
C ASP A 78 -14.58 7.89 9.11
N HIS A 79 -15.53 8.54 9.78
CA HIS A 79 -16.79 9.01 9.21
C HIS A 79 -17.65 7.91 8.58
N PHE A 80 -17.63 6.72 9.20
CA PHE A 80 -18.35 5.51 8.81
C PHE A 80 -17.91 4.89 7.48
N ARG A 81 -16.72 5.27 7.02
CA ARG A 81 -16.16 4.77 5.77
C ARG A 81 -15.19 3.63 6.00
N ILE A 82 -15.18 2.73 5.03
CA ILE A 82 -14.16 1.70 4.87
C ILE A 82 -13.24 2.18 3.74
N THR A 83 -12.34 3.11 4.07
CA THR A 83 -11.50 3.80 3.09
C THR A 83 -10.15 3.07 2.91
N PRO A 84 -9.87 2.44 1.76
CA PRO A 84 -8.55 1.87 1.47
C PRO A 84 -7.46 2.89 1.70
N THR A 85 -6.26 2.44 2.08
CA THR A 85 -5.14 3.35 2.39
C THR A 85 -4.82 4.33 1.25
N LEU A 86 -5.11 3.96 0.00
CA LEU A 86 -4.94 4.82 -1.17
C LEU A 86 -5.90 6.01 -1.25
N ASP A 87 -7.14 5.84 -0.79
CA ASP A 87 -8.16 6.89 -0.84
C ASP A 87 -8.01 7.92 0.30
N LYS A 88 -6.98 7.75 1.15
CA LYS A 88 -6.65 8.64 2.26
C LYS A 88 -5.83 9.86 1.79
N GLY A 89 -5.05 9.75 0.72
CA GLY A 89 -3.93 10.65 0.39
C GLY A 89 -4.26 12.15 0.33
N ASP A 90 -5.31 12.54 -0.40
CA ASP A 90 -5.56 13.96 -0.64
C ASP A 90 -6.40 14.63 0.46
N ARG A 91 -7.34 13.91 1.07
CA ARG A 91 -8.29 14.49 2.04
C ARG A 91 -7.62 14.93 3.34
N PHE A 92 -6.58 14.23 3.78
CA PHE A 92 -5.83 14.63 4.97
C PHE A 92 -5.02 15.93 4.76
N ALA A 93 -4.68 16.27 3.52
CA ALA A 93 -3.95 17.48 3.18
C ALA A 93 -4.86 18.71 3.04
N TRP A 94 -6.15 18.56 2.70
CA TRP A 94 -7.06 19.69 2.46
C TRP A 94 -7.17 20.69 3.63
N PRO A 95 -7.28 20.25 4.90
CA PRO A 95 -7.23 21.17 6.04
C PRO A 95 -5.95 22.01 6.12
N GLN A 96 -4.81 21.45 5.69
CA GLN A 96 -3.53 22.17 5.67
C GLN A 96 -3.44 23.13 4.48
N MET A 97 -4.08 22.79 3.36
CA MET A 97 -4.12 23.64 2.15
C MET A 97 -5.12 24.79 2.26
N ARG A 98 -6.18 24.64 3.05
CA ARG A 98 -7.21 25.66 3.32
C ARG A 98 -7.51 25.77 4.82
N PRO A 99 -6.53 26.21 5.64
CA PRO A 99 -6.74 26.37 7.07
C PRO A 99 -7.82 27.41 7.39
N ASP A 100 -8.02 28.38 6.49
CA ASP A 100 -9.07 29.40 6.56
C ASP A 100 -10.50 28.82 6.57
N LEU A 101 -10.69 27.64 5.99
CA LEU A 101 -11.99 26.96 5.93
C LEU A 101 -12.20 25.93 7.05
N TYR A 102 -11.13 25.53 7.73
CA TYR A 102 -11.16 24.40 8.65
C TYR A 102 -12.00 24.67 9.91
N ASP A 103 -11.80 25.83 10.55
CA ASP A 103 -12.56 26.22 11.74
C ASP A 103 -14.05 26.36 11.44
N LYS A 104 -14.37 26.94 10.27
CA LYS A 104 -15.75 27.09 9.79
C LYS A 104 -16.42 25.75 9.53
N LEU A 105 -15.73 24.81 8.88
CA LEU A 105 -16.23 23.45 8.70
C LEU A 105 -16.52 22.78 10.03
N LYS A 106 -15.58 22.85 10.99
CA LYS A 106 -15.76 22.23 12.31
C LYS A 106 -17.00 22.78 13.01
N GLN A 107 -17.17 24.10 13.00
CA GLN A 107 -18.36 24.75 13.57
C GLN A 107 -19.65 24.30 12.89
N ALA A 108 -19.66 24.22 11.56
CA ALA A 108 -20.81 23.75 10.80
C ALA A 108 -21.17 22.29 11.10
N GLN A 109 -20.16 21.41 11.19
CA GLN A 109 -20.34 19.99 11.54
C GLN A 109 -20.93 19.84 12.94
N GLU A 110 -20.39 20.55 13.94
CA GLU A 110 -20.93 20.52 15.30
C GLU A 110 -22.38 21.02 15.37
N ALA A 111 -22.74 22.04 14.59
CA ALA A 111 -24.09 22.59 14.55
C ALA A 111 -25.12 21.64 13.90
N ALA A 112 -24.71 20.81 12.94
CA ALA A 112 -25.58 19.90 12.21
C ALA A 112 -25.77 18.53 12.88
N LEU A 113 -24.94 18.17 13.85
CA LEU A 113 -25.04 16.90 14.56
C LEU A 113 -26.18 16.93 15.57
N SER A 114 -26.92 15.82 15.66
CA SER A 114 -27.84 15.62 16.79
C SER A 114 -27.05 15.50 18.10
N PRO A 115 -27.68 15.74 19.27
CA PRO A 115 -26.99 15.68 20.55
C PRO A 115 -26.25 14.36 20.79
N ILE A 116 -26.85 13.22 20.39
CA ILE A 116 -26.24 11.90 20.54
C ILE A 116 -25.03 11.71 19.61
N GLU A 117 -25.12 12.18 18.37
CA GLU A 117 -24.03 12.09 17.40
C GLU A 117 -22.85 12.98 17.82
N LEU A 118 -23.13 14.21 18.26
CA LEU A 118 -22.11 15.13 18.76
C LEU A 118 -21.38 14.53 19.97
N GLN A 119 -22.13 14.02 20.93
CA GLN A 119 -21.56 13.38 22.11
C GLN A 119 -20.73 12.14 21.75
N ALA A 120 -21.20 11.31 20.81
CA ALA A 120 -20.46 10.15 20.32
C ALA A 120 -19.15 10.53 19.65
N VAL A 121 -19.15 11.53 18.75
CA VAL A 121 -17.95 11.99 18.04
C VAL A 121 -16.93 12.59 19.02
N GLN A 122 -17.37 13.42 19.96
CA GLN A 122 -16.50 14.00 20.99
C GLN A 122 -15.89 12.93 21.89
N ALA A 123 -16.71 11.97 22.34
CA ALA A 123 -16.26 10.84 23.16
C ALA A 123 -15.21 10.00 22.43
N VAL A 124 -15.42 9.70 21.14
CA VAL A 124 -14.44 8.98 20.31
C VAL A 124 -13.15 9.77 20.19
N ASN A 125 -13.21 11.06 19.88
CA ASN A 125 -11.99 11.89 19.75
C ASN A 125 -11.17 11.93 21.04
N GLU A 126 -11.82 11.91 22.20
CA GLU A 126 -11.18 11.86 23.52
C GLU A 126 -10.47 10.52 23.76
N VAL A 127 -11.14 9.38 23.51
CA VAL A 127 -10.61 8.05 23.88
C VAL A 127 -9.78 7.40 22.77
N PHE A 128 -9.90 7.85 21.52
CA PHE A 128 -9.28 7.22 20.36
C PHE A 128 -7.76 7.04 20.52
N PRO A 129 -6.96 8.05 20.93
CA PRO A 129 -5.51 7.89 21.05
C PRO A 129 -5.12 6.75 21.99
N GLN A 130 -5.79 6.65 23.15
CA GLN A 130 -5.55 5.57 24.09
C GLN A 130 -6.01 4.22 23.54
N LYS A 131 -7.21 4.15 22.94
CA LYS A 131 -7.72 2.91 22.33
C LYS A 131 -6.83 2.41 21.19
N GLN A 132 -6.24 3.31 20.43
CA GLN A 132 -5.25 2.98 19.41
C GLN A 132 -3.97 2.44 20.03
N TYR A 133 -3.46 3.09 21.07
CA TYR A 133 -2.28 2.62 21.80
C TYR A 133 -2.52 1.22 22.41
N ASP A 134 -3.62 1.03 23.14
CA ASP A 134 -3.98 -0.22 23.79
C ASP A 134 -4.17 -1.35 22.78
N ASP A 135 -4.79 -1.09 21.62
CA ASP A 135 -4.93 -2.08 20.55
C ASP A 135 -3.57 -2.44 19.94
N LEU A 136 -2.69 -1.46 19.72
CA LEU A 136 -1.32 -1.71 19.26
C LEU A 136 -0.51 -2.52 20.29
N GLU A 137 -0.64 -2.21 21.58
CA GLU A 137 0.04 -2.90 22.67
C GLU A 137 -0.53 -4.30 22.90
N ALA A 138 -1.84 -4.47 22.96
CA ALA A 138 -2.49 -5.79 23.06
C ALA A 138 -2.13 -6.68 21.87
N ARG A 139 -2.07 -6.11 20.65
CA ARG A 139 -1.50 -6.80 19.50
C ARG A 139 -0.03 -7.12 19.77
N HIS A 140 0.77 -6.22 20.31
CA HIS A 140 2.20 -6.45 20.62
C HIS A 140 2.41 -7.59 21.63
N GLU A 141 1.59 -7.65 22.69
CA GLU A 141 1.66 -8.72 23.69
C GLU A 141 1.13 -10.04 23.14
N LYS A 142 0.04 -10.03 22.36
CA LYS A 142 -0.41 -11.23 21.63
C LYS A 142 0.67 -11.72 20.65
N ARG A 143 1.41 -10.80 20.02
CA ARG A 143 2.56 -11.05 19.14
C ARG A 143 3.75 -11.66 19.89
N LYS A 144 3.94 -11.43 21.19
CA LYS A 144 4.97 -12.10 22.02
C LYS A 144 4.59 -13.54 22.40
N GLN A 145 3.30 -13.85 22.50
CA GLN A 145 2.80 -15.15 23.00
C GLN A 145 2.54 -16.19 21.90
N GLN A 146 2.51 -15.78 20.63
CA GLN A 146 2.45 -16.66 19.48
C GLN A 146 3.63 -16.34 18.55
N PRO A 147 4.48 -17.29 18.16
CA PRO A 147 5.43 -17.03 17.09
C PRO A 147 4.60 -16.80 15.83
N PHE A 148 4.60 -15.56 15.33
CA PHE A 148 4.19 -15.24 13.96
C PHE A 148 2.69 -15.35 13.60
N PRO A 149 1.71 -14.93 14.43
CA PRO A 149 0.28 -15.07 14.11
C PRO A 149 -0.17 -14.17 12.95
N ASP A 150 0.44 -12.99 12.80
CA ASP A 150 0.02 -11.94 11.85
C ASP A 150 1.05 -11.69 10.73
N LEU A 151 1.93 -12.66 10.43
CA LEU A 151 2.79 -12.54 9.25
C LEU A 151 1.95 -12.49 7.98
N GLN A 152 2.32 -11.58 7.09
CA GLN A 152 1.90 -11.64 5.69
C GLN A 152 2.24 -13.02 5.13
N ASP A 153 1.34 -13.57 4.32
CA ASP A 153 1.44 -14.98 3.90
C ASP A 153 2.78 -15.27 3.20
N TRP A 154 3.31 -14.33 2.42
CA TRP A 154 4.61 -14.48 1.77
C TRP A 154 5.79 -14.53 2.76
N VAL A 155 5.77 -13.74 3.82
CA VAL A 155 6.79 -13.77 4.89
C VAL A 155 6.69 -15.08 5.65
N ARG A 156 5.46 -15.51 5.98
CA ARG A 156 5.21 -16.78 6.66
C ARG A 156 5.79 -17.95 5.87
N ARG A 157 5.60 -17.97 4.54
CA ARG A 157 6.16 -19.02 3.64
C ARG A 157 7.69 -19.11 3.68
N ILE A 158 8.38 -18.06 4.12
CA ILE A 158 9.84 -18.03 4.27
C ILE A 158 10.22 -18.43 5.70
N VAL A 159 9.63 -17.80 6.72
CA VAL A 159 9.98 -18.00 8.14
C VAL A 159 9.82 -19.45 8.60
N VAL A 160 8.80 -20.16 8.10
CA VAL A 160 8.53 -21.56 8.49
C VAL A 160 9.48 -22.59 7.85
N ARG A 161 10.40 -22.17 6.97
CA ARG A 161 11.39 -23.07 6.38
C ARG A 161 12.48 -23.35 7.42
N GLU A 162 12.67 -24.62 7.76
CA GLU A 162 13.64 -25.02 8.78
C GLU A 162 15.10 -24.94 8.29
N ASP A 163 15.36 -25.22 7.01
CA ASP A 163 16.73 -25.35 6.48
C ASP A 163 17.25 -24.09 5.78
N ASP A 164 16.50 -23.58 4.78
CA ASP A 164 16.93 -22.45 3.94
C ASP A 164 15.81 -21.41 3.83
N LYS A 165 16.01 -20.29 4.53
CA LYS A 165 15.14 -19.12 4.48
C LYS A 165 15.49 -18.18 3.32
N SER A 166 16.39 -18.57 2.41
CA SER A 166 16.77 -17.73 1.26
C SER A 166 15.54 -17.30 0.45
N TRP A 167 15.55 -16.05 -0.01
CA TRP A 167 14.49 -15.52 -0.86
C TRP A 167 15.00 -14.40 -1.76
N GLY A 168 14.52 -14.37 -2.99
CA GLY A 168 14.90 -13.31 -3.93
C GLY A 168 14.88 -13.77 -5.38
N TYR A 169 15.89 -13.36 -6.14
CA TYR A 169 15.82 -13.36 -7.60
C TYR A 169 17.14 -13.69 -8.31
N VAL A 170 17.00 -14.05 -9.59
CA VAL A 170 18.10 -14.09 -10.55
C VAL A 170 18.15 -12.77 -11.33
N PHE A 171 19.36 -12.25 -11.51
CA PHE A 171 19.69 -11.03 -12.22
C PHE A 171 20.64 -11.34 -13.37
N TYR A 172 20.14 -11.31 -14.60
CA TYR A 172 20.98 -11.43 -15.80
C TYR A 172 21.68 -10.11 -16.10
N HIS A 173 22.93 -10.18 -16.54
CA HIS A 173 23.70 -9.05 -17.01
C HIS A 173 24.62 -9.47 -18.16
N GLN A 174 24.98 -8.53 -19.05
CA GLN A 174 25.99 -8.82 -20.07
C GLN A 174 27.31 -9.23 -19.44
N LYS A 175 27.96 -10.26 -20.00
CA LYS A 175 29.20 -10.83 -19.46
C LYS A 175 30.32 -9.79 -19.32
N GLU A 176 30.45 -8.88 -20.29
CA GLU A 176 31.48 -7.84 -20.33
C GLU A 176 30.94 -6.46 -19.87
N MET A 177 29.90 -6.44 -19.03
CA MET A 177 29.29 -5.19 -18.56
C MET A 177 30.31 -4.34 -17.78
N ALA A 178 30.54 -3.12 -18.27
CA ALA A 178 31.41 -2.16 -17.62
C ALA A 178 30.84 -1.73 -16.26
N ARG A 179 31.73 -1.54 -15.27
CA ARG A 179 31.37 -1.02 -13.93
C ARG A 179 30.31 -1.86 -13.20
N LEU A 180 30.23 -3.15 -13.49
CA LEU A 180 29.34 -4.07 -12.80
C LEU A 180 29.63 -4.15 -11.29
N ASP A 181 30.90 -4.10 -10.88
CA ASP A 181 31.27 -4.16 -9.47
C ASP A 181 30.79 -2.94 -8.67
N GLU A 182 30.77 -1.76 -9.30
CA GLU A 182 30.20 -0.55 -8.68
C GLU A 182 28.69 -0.68 -8.49
N PHE A 183 27.99 -1.24 -9.48
CA PHE A 183 26.56 -1.54 -9.35
C PHE A 183 26.31 -2.58 -8.26
N ARG A 184 27.13 -3.64 -8.18
CA ARG A 184 27.00 -4.67 -7.14
C ARG A 184 27.22 -4.09 -5.74
N ALA A 185 28.17 -3.17 -5.58
CA ALA A 185 28.37 -2.47 -4.31
C ALA A 185 27.13 -1.64 -3.93
N LEU A 186 26.59 -0.83 -4.85
CA LEU A 186 25.34 -0.09 -4.65
C LEU A 186 24.17 -1.03 -4.32
N PHE A 187 24.03 -2.14 -5.06
CA PHE A 187 22.92 -3.06 -4.90
C PHE A 187 23.03 -3.89 -3.61
N ALA A 188 24.25 -4.13 -3.10
CA ALA A 188 24.44 -4.70 -1.77
C ALA A 188 23.83 -3.80 -0.69
N GLU A 189 23.99 -2.49 -0.78
CA GLU A 189 23.35 -1.56 0.14
C GLU A 189 21.81 -1.56 -0.01
N VAL A 190 21.29 -1.78 -1.23
CA VAL A 190 19.85 -1.99 -1.48
C VAL A 190 19.36 -3.29 -0.82
N LEU A 191 20.16 -4.34 -0.79
CA LEU A 191 19.84 -5.58 -0.09
C LEU A 191 19.78 -5.36 1.43
N GLU A 192 20.61 -4.49 1.99
CA GLU A 192 20.60 -4.14 3.42
C GLU A 192 19.48 -3.15 3.82
N MET A 193 18.73 -2.60 2.84
CA MET A 193 17.61 -1.70 3.14
C MET A 193 16.60 -2.39 4.06
N SER A 194 16.27 -1.76 5.18
CA SER A 194 15.28 -2.27 6.13
C SER A 194 13.85 -1.89 5.74
N PHE A 195 12.92 -2.82 5.92
CA PHE A 195 11.50 -2.58 5.69
C PHE A 195 10.70 -2.73 6.99
N GLY A 196 9.76 -1.81 7.21
CA GLY A 196 8.98 -1.73 8.45
C GLY A 196 7.77 -2.67 8.52
N PHE A 197 7.84 -3.89 7.97
CA PHE A 197 6.76 -4.88 8.06
C PHE A 197 7.12 -6.02 9.01
N GLN A 198 6.11 -6.68 9.56
CA GLN A 198 6.28 -7.71 10.59
C GLN A 198 6.95 -8.97 10.04
N GLY A 199 7.91 -9.54 10.81
CA GLY A 199 8.67 -10.73 10.43
C GLY A 199 9.79 -10.46 9.46
N TYR A 200 10.04 -9.18 9.13
CA TYR A 200 11.12 -8.81 8.25
C TYR A 200 12.49 -9.15 8.84
N GLU A 201 12.66 -8.90 10.14
CA GLU A 201 13.84 -9.23 10.93
C GLU A 201 14.25 -10.71 10.82
N GLU A 202 13.28 -11.62 10.63
CA GLU A 202 13.52 -13.06 10.50
C GLU A 202 13.98 -13.49 9.10
N ILE A 203 13.78 -12.61 8.10
CA ILE A 203 14.08 -12.90 6.69
C ILE A 203 15.13 -11.97 6.12
N HIS A 204 15.46 -10.86 6.79
CA HIS A 204 16.37 -9.82 6.32
C HIS A 204 17.68 -10.36 5.78
N ASP A 205 18.41 -11.10 6.63
CA ASP A 205 19.75 -11.63 6.33
C ASP A 205 19.71 -12.79 5.33
N HIS A 206 18.52 -13.19 4.88
CA HIS A 206 18.29 -14.27 3.93
C HIS A 206 17.92 -13.79 2.52
N LYS A 207 17.97 -12.48 2.25
CA LYS A 207 17.80 -11.98 0.87
C LYS A 207 18.89 -12.56 -0.04
N PHE A 208 18.49 -12.85 -1.27
CA PHE A 208 19.37 -13.48 -2.25
C PHE A 208 19.23 -12.82 -3.63
N ALA A 209 20.38 -12.41 -4.18
CA ALA A 209 20.49 -11.90 -5.53
C ALA A 209 21.59 -12.67 -6.27
N GLN A 210 21.20 -13.47 -7.27
CA GLN A 210 22.16 -14.18 -8.11
C GLN A 210 22.42 -13.44 -9.40
N PHE A 211 23.62 -12.88 -9.55
CA PHE A 211 24.04 -12.26 -10.81
C PHE A 211 24.58 -13.31 -11.78
N VAL A 212 23.95 -13.44 -12.94
CA VAL A 212 24.28 -14.42 -13.98
C VAL A 212 24.75 -13.69 -15.25
N PRO A 213 26.00 -13.89 -15.68
CA PRO A 213 26.48 -13.33 -16.94
C PRO A 213 25.86 -14.08 -18.13
N PHE A 214 25.56 -13.36 -19.21
CA PHE A 214 25.20 -13.94 -20.50
C PHE A 214 25.97 -13.29 -21.66
N GLU A 215 26.15 -14.05 -22.74
CA GLU A 215 26.92 -13.63 -23.93
C GLU A 215 26.06 -13.12 -25.08
N ALA A 216 24.74 -13.37 -25.05
CA ALA A 216 23.82 -12.88 -26.07
C ALA A 216 23.66 -11.34 -26.02
N ASP A 217 23.13 -10.77 -27.09
CA ASP A 217 22.67 -9.37 -27.11
C ASP A 217 21.57 -9.17 -26.06
N GLU A 218 21.56 -8.02 -25.37
CA GLU A 218 20.49 -7.61 -24.45
C GLU A 218 19.12 -7.56 -25.14
N SER A 219 19.09 -7.36 -26.47
CA SER A 219 17.86 -7.41 -27.26
C SER A 219 17.29 -8.83 -27.42
N ASN A 220 18.09 -9.87 -27.18
CA ASN A 220 17.66 -11.27 -27.34
C ASN A 220 17.06 -11.83 -26.04
N ILE A 221 15.96 -11.21 -25.60
CA ILE A 221 15.24 -11.58 -24.38
C ILE A 221 14.76 -13.05 -24.44
N SER A 222 14.38 -13.54 -25.62
CA SER A 222 13.92 -14.93 -25.79
C SER A 222 14.97 -15.96 -25.37
N HIS A 223 16.26 -15.68 -25.58
CA HIS A 223 17.34 -16.54 -25.10
C HIS A 223 17.43 -16.55 -23.57
N LEU A 224 17.27 -15.40 -22.92
CA LEU A 224 17.26 -15.29 -21.46
C LEU A 224 16.06 -16.00 -20.84
N GLN A 225 14.88 -15.82 -21.43
CA GLN A 225 13.68 -16.54 -21.03
C GLN A 225 13.89 -18.06 -21.12
N GLN A 226 14.49 -18.54 -22.22
CA GLN A 226 14.77 -19.96 -22.37
C GLN A 226 15.78 -20.47 -21.34
N ASP A 227 16.92 -19.79 -21.14
CA ASP A 227 17.92 -20.19 -20.14
C ASP A 227 17.32 -20.22 -18.72
N PHE A 228 16.50 -19.24 -18.37
CA PHE A 228 15.83 -19.22 -17.07
C PHE A 228 14.82 -20.37 -16.92
N ARG A 229 14.01 -20.65 -17.96
CA ARG A 229 13.09 -21.80 -17.98
C ARG A 229 13.85 -23.11 -17.82
N ASP A 230 14.95 -23.29 -18.53
CA ASP A 230 15.76 -24.50 -18.45
C ASP A 230 16.36 -24.69 -17.04
N ARG A 231 16.86 -23.62 -16.40
CA ARG A 231 17.34 -23.67 -15.00
C ARG A 231 16.21 -24.03 -14.04
N ARG A 232 15.03 -23.45 -14.24
CA ARG A 232 13.84 -23.71 -13.44
C ARG A 232 13.43 -25.18 -13.53
N GLU A 233 13.44 -25.75 -14.73
CA GLU A 233 13.06 -27.14 -15.01
C GLU A 233 14.08 -28.15 -14.48
N ARG A 234 15.38 -27.84 -14.57
CA ARG A 234 16.44 -28.68 -13.98
C ARG A 234 16.53 -28.60 -12.46
N GLY A 235 15.89 -27.60 -11.85
CA GLY A 235 16.00 -27.37 -10.41
C GLY A 235 17.30 -26.66 -9.99
N ASP A 236 17.95 -25.95 -10.91
CA ASP A 236 19.20 -25.21 -10.66
C ASP A 236 19.00 -23.89 -9.89
N LEU A 237 17.74 -23.48 -9.70
CA LEU A 237 17.39 -22.29 -8.93
C LEU A 237 17.46 -22.59 -7.44
N LYS A 238 18.14 -21.73 -6.68
CA LYS A 238 18.23 -21.83 -5.22
C LYS A 238 16.82 -21.90 -4.59
N PRO A 239 16.58 -22.77 -3.59
CA PRO A 239 15.32 -22.76 -2.85
C PRO A 239 14.94 -21.35 -2.39
N GLY A 240 13.67 -20.99 -2.63
CA GLY A 240 13.14 -19.68 -2.27
C GLY A 240 13.38 -18.54 -3.25
N VAL A 241 14.18 -18.73 -4.30
CA VAL A 241 14.20 -17.83 -5.45
C VAL A 241 12.90 -17.96 -6.24
N LEU A 242 12.30 -16.82 -6.60
CA LEU A 242 11.06 -16.82 -7.37
C LEU A 242 11.29 -17.35 -8.78
N LYS A 243 10.32 -18.16 -9.25
CA LYS A 243 10.41 -18.94 -10.50
C LYS A 243 9.56 -18.38 -11.64
N ASN A 244 8.82 -17.32 -11.37
CA ASN A 244 7.87 -16.66 -12.27
C ASN A 244 8.35 -15.28 -12.74
N VAL A 245 9.56 -14.88 -12.37
CA VAL A 245 10.19 -13.63 -12.83
C VAL A 245 11.71 -13.71 -12.65
N PHE A 246 12.44 -13.06 -13.55
CA PHE A 246 13.85 -12.73 -13.35
C PHE A 246 14.11 -11.27 -13.71
N PHE A 247 15.27 -10.75 -13.34
CA PHE A 247 15.68 -9.39 -13.66
C PHE A 247 16.74 -9.35 -14.76
N LEU A 248 16.66 -8.35 -15.62
CA LEU A 248 17.68 -8.01 -16.61
C LEU A 248 18.28 -6.65 -16.26
N LEU A 249 19.56 -6.67 -15.86
CA LEU A 249 20.39 -5.49 -15.70
C LEU A 249 20.97 -5.13 -17.07
N THR A 250 20.43 -4.09 -17.70
CA THR A 250 21.02 -3.49 -18.91
C THR A 250 22.00 -2.38 -18.54
N ASP A 251 22.82 -1.95 -19.50
CA ASP A 251 23.71 -0.81 -19.28
C ASP A 251 22.96 0.51 -18.99
N GLU A 252 21.76 0.67 -19.56
CA GLU A 252 20.83 1.77 -19.26
C GLU A 252 20.38 1.70 -17.80
N ALA A 253 19.87 0.55 -17.35
CA ALA A 253 19.42 0.32 -15.99
C ALA A 253 20.55 0.55 -14.97
N ARG A 254 21.74 0.00 -15.25
CA ARG A 254 22.95 0.20 -14.45
C ARG A 254 23.28 1.67 -14.29
N SER A 255 23.27 2.43 -15.39
CA SER A 255 23.61 3.85 -15.40
C SER A 255 22.53 4.73 -14.74
N ALA A 256 21.29 4.27 -14.70
CA ALA A 256 20.18 4.96 -14.07
C ALA A 256 20.12 4.76 -12.53
N CYS A 257 20.93 3.85 -11.98
CA CYS A 257 20.96 3.56 -10.55
C CYS A 257 22.01 4.41 -9.81
N GLY A 258 21.65 4.85 -8.60
CA GLY A 258 22.54 5.64 -7.76
C GLY A 258 21.96 5.96 -6.38
N THR A 259 22.57 6.94 -5.71
CA THR A 259 22.18 7.41 -4.39
C THR A 259 21.91 8.93 -4.37
N TYR A 260 20.85 9.36 -3.69
CA TYR A 260 20.55 10.78 -3.41
C TYR A 260 21.21 11.28 -2.12
N GLY A 261 21.81 10.41 -1.33
CA GLY A 261 22.36 10.68 -0.01
C GLY A 261 22.47 9.41 0.83
N PRO A 262 22.94 9.48 2.08
CA PRO A 262 23.01 8.30 2.95
C PRO A 262 21.66 7.57 2.98
N ASP A 263 21.69 6.28 2.69
CA ASP A 263 20.53 5.36 2.74
C ASP A 263 19.36 5.69 1.78
N MET A 264 19.58 6.53 0.76
CA MET A 264 18.56 6.90 -0.22
C MET A 264 18.95 6.49 -1.63
N TYR A 265 18.41 5.36 -2.09
CA TYR A 265 18.72 4.78 -3.40
C TYR A 265 17.67 5.15 -4.45
N TYR A 266 18.11 5.26 -5.70
CA TYR A 266 17.23 5.44 -6.85
C TYR A 266 17.71 4.63 -8.03
N GLY A 267 16.81 4.45 -8.99
CA GLY A 267 17.07 3.70 -10.21
C GLY A 267 16.00 2.67 -10.46
N TRP A 268 16.17 1.91 -11.52
CA TRP A 268 15.24 0.89 -11.93
C TRP A 268 15.97 -0.24 -12.66
N ILE A 269 15.33 -1.39 -12.72
CA ILE A 269 15.78 -2.56 -13.47
C ILE A 269 14.60 -3.22 -14.16
N TRP A 270 14.84 -3.98 -15.23
CA TRP A 270 13.79 -4.71 -15.93
C TRP A 270 13.48 -6.01 -15.21
N ALA A 271 12.25 -6.18 -14.72
CA ALA A 271 11.66 -7.49 -14.45
C ALA A 271 11.15 -8.08 -15.77
N ILE A 272 11.39 -9.37 -15.99
CA ILE A 272 11.06 -10.09 -17.22
C ILE A 272 10.19 -11.28 -16.86
N ASP A 273 9.07 -11.42 -17.57
CA ASP A 273 8.22 -12.61 -17.52
C ASP A 273 8.91 -13.75 -18.31
N PRO A 274 9.33 -14.84 -17.65
CA PRO A 274 9.99 -15.96 -18.30
C PRO A 274 9.06 -16.73 -19.22
N ASP A 275 7.75 -16.61 -19.07
CA ASP A 275 6.75 -17.40 -19.79
C ASP A 275 5.95 -16.56 -20.80
N TRP A 276 6.38 -15.30 -21.05
CA TRP A 276 5.75 -14.43 -22.04
C TRP A 276 5.80 -15.04 -23.45
N PRO A 277 4.65 -15.25 -24.12
CA PRO A 277 4.60 -16.04 -25.35
C PRO A 277 4.81 -15.22 -26.63
N LEU A 278 4.69 -13.88 -26.57
CA LEU A 278 4.75 -13.02 -27.74
C LEU A 278 6.17 -12.49 -27.96
N SER A 279 6.55 -12.30 -29.22
CA SER A 279 7.80 -11.63 -29.60
C SER A 279 7.76 -10.10 -29.42
N GLY A 280 6.60 -9.55 -29.02
CA GLY A 280 6.37 -8.13 -28.87
C GLY A 280 5.18 -7.84 -27.93
N PRO A 281 4.69 -6.60 -27.91
CA PRO A 281 3.57 -6.21 -27.08
C PRO A 281 2.28 -6.90 -27.49
N ASP A 282 1.41 -7.15 -26.51
CA ASP A 282 0.03 -7.54 -26.73
C ASP A 282 -0.88 -6.34 -27.07
N GLU A 283 -2.19 -6.57 -27.09
CA GLU A 283 -3.20 -5.55 -27.39
C GLU A 283 -3.22 -4.38 -26.40
N ASP A 284 -2.80 -4.62 -25.15
CA ASP A 284 -2.72 -3.60 -24.10
C ASP A 284 -1.39 -2.84 -24.15
N GLY A 285 -0.42 -3.32 -24.93
CA GLY A 285 0.93 -2.76 -25.02
C GLY A 285 1.95 -3.40 -24.06
N TYR A 286 1.56 -4.45 -23.33
CA TYR A 286 2.46 -5.19 -22.45
C TYR A 286 3.30 -6.18 -23.26
N ASP A 287 4.63 -6.15 -23.10
CA ASP A 287 5.57 -6.94 -23.90
C ASP A 287 6.38 -7.96 -23.09
N GLY A 288 5.86 -8.36 -21.93
CA GLY A 288 6.54 -9.30 -21.04
C GLY A 288 7.57 -8.66 -20.12
N ARG A 289 7.68 -7.32 -20.10
CA ARG A 289 8.69 -6.59 -19.30
C ARG A 289 8.07 -5.53 -18.42
N LEU A 290 8.76 -5.25 -17.31
CA LEU A 290 8.33 -4.26 -16.34
C LEU A 290 9.52 -3.52 -15.73
N LYS A 291 9.54 -2.19 -15.77
CA LYS A 291 10.55 -1.41 -15.03
C LYS A 291 10.18 -1.37 -13.55
N ILE A 292 11.06 -1.86 -12.68
CA ILE A 292 10.85 -1.89 -11.23
C ILE A 292 11.91 -1.03 -10.54
N SER A 293 11.50 -0.18 -9.59
CA SER A 293 12.44 0.54 -8.72
C SER A 293 13.27 -0.43 -7.90
N ILE A 294 14.59 -0.22 -7.86
CA ILE A 294 15.51 -1.09 -7.10
C ILE A 294 15.14 -1.21 -5.62
N THR A 295 14.54 -0.16 -5.05
CA THR A 295 14.10 -0.10 -3.65
C THR A 295 12.83 -0.91 -3.35
N GLN A 296 12.09 -1.35 -4.38
CA GLN A 296 10.82 -2.07 -4.22
C GLN A 296 10.93 -3.56 -4.54
N ILE A 297 12.07 -4.00 -5.12
CA ILE A 297 12.30 -5.40 -5.56
C ILE A 297 12.04 -6.39 -4.42
N PHE A 298 12.66 -6.15 -3.25
CA PHE A 298 12.59 -7.06 -2.10
C PHE A 298 11.48 -6.71 -1.11
N TYR A 299 10.54 -5.85 -1.49
CA TYR A 299 9.37 -5.56 -0.66
C TYR A 299 8.09 -5.87 -1.45
N ARG A 300 7.38 -4.84 -1.91
CA ARG A 300 6.07 -4.98 -2.56
C ARG A 300 6.11 -5.84 -3.81
N PHE A 301 7.18 -5.76 -4.58
CA PHE A 301 7.29 -6.59 -5.77
C PHE A 301 7.43 -8.08 -5.44
N TYR A 302 8.24 -8.42 -4.42
CA TYR A 302 8.36 -9.80 -3.95
C TYR A 302 7.07 -10.34 -3.37
N GLU A 303 6.37 -9.54 -2.56
CA GLU A 303 5.05 -9.87 -2.04
C GLU A 303 4.10 -10.29 -3.18
N PHE A 304 3.88 -9.45 -4.19
CA PHE A 304 2.94 -9.76 -5.26
C PHE A 304 3.35 -10.97 -6.09
N MET A 305 4.61 -11.03 -6.51
CA MET A 305 5.09 -12.17 -7.29
C MET A 305 5.02 -13.47 -6.49
N SER A 306 5.25 -13.42 -5.17
CA SER A 306 5.14 -14.59 -4.28
C SER A 306 3.69 -15.01 -4.02
N ASP A 307 2.76 -14.06 -3.97
CA ASP A 307 1.32 -14.32 -3.81
C ASP A 307 0.64 -14.77 -5.11
N GLY A 308 1.40 -14.87 -6.21
CA GLY A 308 0.96 -15.48 -7.46
C GLY A 308 0.37 -14.51 -8.46
N PHE A 309 0.48 -13.20 -8.23
CA PHE A 309 0.16 -12.21 -9.26
C PHE A 309 1.13 -12.37 -10.43
N SER A 310 0.60 -12.29 -11.65
CA SER A 310 1.38 -12.26 -12.88
C SER A 310 2.06 -10.91 -13.07
N LEU A 311 3.17 -10.90 -13.82
CA LEU A 311 3.87 -9.65 -14.13
C LEU A 311 2.97 -8.69 -14.95
N LYS A 312 2.05 -9.23 -15.76
CA LYS A 312 1.03 -8.45 -16.48
C LYS A 312 0.02 -7.78 -15.54
N GLU A 313 -0.54 -8.50 -14.57
CA GLU A 313 -1.49 -7.91 -13.59
C GLU A 313 -0.85 -6.77 -12.81
N ILE A 314 0.40 -6.97 -12.41
CA ILE A 314 1.21 -5.95 -11.73
C ILE A 314 1.41 -4.75 -12.67
N TRP A 315 1.83 -4.97 -13.92
CA TRP A 315 1.96 -3.91 -14.93
C TRP A 315 0.67 -3.12 -15.16
N GLN A 316 -0.48 -3.79 -15.30
CA GLN A 316 -1.78 -3.16 -15.50
C GLN A 316 -2.18 -2.28 -14.31
N ASP A 317 -1.96 -2.77 -13.09
CA ASP A 317 -2.26 -1.99 -11.90
C ASP A 317 -1.41 -0.73 -11.80
N PHE A 318 -0.10 -0.83 -12.08
CA PHE A 318 0.78 0.33 -12.07
C PHE A 318 0.49 1.33 -13.18
N HIS A 319 0.15 0.86 -14.39
CA HIS A 319 -0.32 1.74 -15.45
C HIS A 319 -1.58 2.51 -15.04
N TYR A 320 -2.51 1.86 -14.34
CA TYR A 320 -3.68 2.54 -13.81
C TYR A 320 -3.30 3.57 -12.73
N VAL A 321 -2.46 3.20 -11.76
CA VAL A 321 -2.00 4.10 -10.69
C VAL A 321 -1.34 5.35 -11.27
N ASN A 322 -0.47 5.18 -12.27
CA ASN A 322 0.24 6.27 -12.94
C ASN A 322 -0.67 7.14 -13.79
N ALA A 323 -1.54 6.53 -14.61
CA ALA A 323 -2.48 7.27 -15.46
C ALA A 323 -3.45 8.14 -14.64
N ASN A 324 -3.81 7.68 -13.44
CA ASN A 324 -4.74 8.39 -12.55
C ASN A 324 -4.03 9.21 -11.46
N LYS A 325 -2.69 9.24 -11.43
CA LYS A 325 -1.88 9.96 -10.43
C LYS A 325 -2.33 9.68 -8.99
N LEU A 326 -2.54 8.42 -8.62
CA LEU A 326 -3.06 8.02 -7.30
C LEU A 326 -2.04 8.11 -6.17
N TYR A 327 -0.98 8.89 -6.36
CA TYR A 327 0.11 9.06 -5.42
C TYR A 327 0.39 10.55 -5.20
N PRO A 328 0.96 10.92 -4.03
CA PRO A 328 1.31 12.30 -3.76
C PRO A 328 2.19 12.90 -4.86
N SER A 329 1.94 14.16 -5.24
CA SER A 329 2.66 14.84 -6.33
C SER A 329 4.18 14.94 -6.13
N SER A 330 4.66 14.73 -4.91
CA SER A 330 6.09 14.68 -4.56
C SER A 330 6.76 13.34 -4.90
N TRP A 331 6.00 12.29 -5.20
CA TRP A 331 6.53 10.96 -5.53
C TRP A 331 6.83 10.85 -7.03
N ARG A 332 7.95 10.20 -7.39
CA ARG A 332 8.32 9.93 -8.80
C ARG A 332 7.79 8.56 -9.23
N GLU A 333 7.63 8.38 -10.55
CA GLU A 333 7.06 7.16 -11.16
C GLU A 333 7.72 5.81 -10.81
N PRO A 334 8.99 5.67 -10.37
CA PRO A 334 9.46 4.40 -9.82
C PRO A 334 9.10 4.22 -8.34
N THR A 335 8.83 5.31 -7.62
CA THR A 335 8.51 5.31 -6.17
C THR A 335 7.01 5.12 -5.92
N SER A 336 6.15 5.51 -6.87
CA SER A 336 4.70 5.22 -6.84
C SER A 336 4.38 3.73 -6.81
N TRP A 337 5.37 2.86 -7.02
CA TRP A 337 5.22 1.40 -7.02
C TRP A 337 4.84 0.79 -5.66
N ALA A 338 4.90 1.57 -4.57
CA ALA A 338 4.36 1.14 -3.29
C ALA A 338 2.82 1.16 -3.21
N ILE A 339 2.15 1.80 -4.18
CA ILE A 339 0.69 2.01 -4.23
C ILE A 339 0.08 1.02 -5.23
N THR A 340 -0.97 0.30 -4.82
CA THR A 340 -1.60 -0.73 -5.65
C THR A 340 -3.08 -0.98 -5.34
N ARG A 341 -3.88 -1.37 -6.33
CA ARG A 341 -5.25 -1.87 -6.11
C ARG A 341 -5.34 -3.39 -5.96
N LEU A 342 -4.21 -4.08 -6.05
CA LEU A 342 -4.16 -5.54 -5.93
C LEU A 342 -4.39 -6.01 -4.47
N GLU A 343 -4.33 -5.10 -3.50
CA GLU A 343 -4.55 -5.44 -2.09
C GLU A 343 -5.99 -5.88 -1.77
N LYS A 344 -6.09 -7.00 -1.05
CA LYS A 344 -7.30 -7.38 -0.31
C LYS A 344 -7.14 -6.98 1.15
N SER A 345 -7.13 -5.68 1.46
CA SER A 345 -7.02 -5.24 2.85
C SER A 345 -8.30 -5.59 3.64
N LYS A 346 -8.14 -6.18 4.84
CA LYS A 346 -9.23 -6.34 5.82
C LYS A 346 -9.28 -5.10 6.71
N TRP A 347 -10.47 -4.53 6.88
CA TRP A 347 -10.70 -3.41 7.79
C TRP A 347 -10.87 -3.91 9.24
N PRO A 348 -10.37 -3.17 10.26
CA PRO A 348 -9.64 -1.91 10.17
C PRO A 348 -8.25 -2.10 9.56
N TYR A 349 -7.88 -1.20 8.63
CA TYR A 349 -6.58 -1.23 7.96
C TYR A 349 -5.45 -1.18 9.00
N ILE A 350 -4.43 -2.01 8.76
CA ILE A 350 -3.18 -2.07 9.54
C ILE A 350 -2.37 -0.80 9.28
#